data_AF-A0A6S5RM83-F1
#
_entry.id   AF-A0A6S5RM83-F1
#
_cell.length_a   1.000
_cell.length_b   1.000
_cell.length_c   1.000
_cell.angle_alpha   90.00
_cell.angle_beta   90.00
_cell.angle_gamma   90.00
#
_symmetry.space_group_name_H-M   'P 1'
#
loop_
_entity.id
_entity.type
_entity.pdbx_description
1 polymer ?
#
loop_
_entity_poly.entity_id
_entity_poly.type
_entity_poly.pdbx_seq_one_letter_code
_entity_poly.pdbx_strand_id
1 'polypeptide(L)'
;MAEGIRRSQRDYTQAFKLAVVDQVEKGEMSYKEAQARYGIQGRSTVLVWLRKHGRQDWSQGASIRSARSKPMSEPNLPLTPEQRIKELEQQLEVMSQKAQFFEAVVNVLKNDYGVSVVKKRPGKSSRKGKSQR
;
A
#
# COMPACT_ATOMS: atom_id res chain seq x y z
N MET A 1 -13.81 -50.64 4.74
CA MET A 1 -13.50 -50.17 6.10
C MET A 1 -12.02 -49.85 6.13
N ALA A 2 -11.64 -48.58 6.10
CA ALA A 2 -10.24 -48.19 6.26
C ALA A 2 -10.01 -47.94 7.75
N GLU A 3 -9.12 -48.74 8.35
CA GLU A 3 -8.68 -48.55 9.74
C GLU A 3 -8.28 -47.08 9.95
N GLY A 4 -8.92 -46.45 10.93
CA GLY A 4 -8.72 -45.04 11.25
C GLY A 4 -7.35 -44.82 11.89
N ILE A 5 -6.30 -44.76 11.07
CA ILE A 5 -5.00 -44.25 11.48
C ILE A 5 -5.22 -42.78 11.85
N ARG A 6 -5.32 -42.51 13.15
CA ARG A 6 -5.47 -41.16 13.70
C ARG A 6 -4.23 -40.35 13.37
N ARG A 7 -4.27 -39.58 12.28
CA ARG A 7 -3.20 -38.64 11.95
C ARG A 7 -3.33 -37.38 12.79
N SER A 8 -2.36 -37.19 13.67
CA SER A 8 -2.22 -35.99 14.49
C SER A 8 -1.56 -34.87 13.68
N GLN A 9 -1.68 -33.63 14.15
CA GLN A 9 -1.08 -32.45 13.51
C GLN A 9 0.44 -32.61 13.25
N ARG A 10 1.11 -33.44 14.06
CA ARG A 10 2.54 -33.79 13.97
C ARG A 10 2.89 -34.64 12.75
N ASP A 11 1.92 -35.32 12.14
CA ASP A 11 2.17 -36.25 11.03
C ASP A 11 2.18 -35.54 9.67
N TYR A 12 1.84 -34.25 9.63
CA TYR A 12 1.88 -33.45 8.42
C TYR A 12 3.22 -32.71 8.33
N THR A 13 4.08 -33.19 7.43
CA THR A 13 5.34 -32.51 7.09
C THR A 13 5.08 -31.12 6.51
N GLN A 14 6.05 -30.20 6.65
CA GLN A 14 5.89 -28.84 6.13
C GLN A 14 5.72 -28.83 4.60
N ALA A 15 6.45 -29.69 3.89
CA ALA A 15 6.35 -29.83 2.44
C ALA A 15 4.93 -30.27 2.01
N PHE A 16 4.34 -31.22 2.74
CA PHE A 16 2.97 -31.66 2.48
C PHE A 16 1.96 -30.51 2.65
N LYS A 17 2.09 -29.71 3.72
CA LYS A 17 1.21 -28.55 3.96
C LYS A 17 1.29 -27.53 2.83
N LEU A 18 2.51 -27.24 2.34
CA LEU A 18 2.72 -26.30 1.24
C LEU A 18 2.14 -26.84 -0.07
N ALA A 19 2.31 -28.13 -0.37
CA ALA A 19 1.75 -28.73 -1.58
C ALA A 19 0.22 -28.68 -1.60
N VAL A 20 -0.44 -28.97 -0.47
CA VAL A 20 -1.90 -28.88 -0.36
C VAL A 20 -2.37 -27.43 -0.52
N VAL A 21 -1.66 -26.46 0.07
CA VAL A 21 -1.99 -25.03 -0.05
C VAL A 21 -1.83 -24.56 -1.50
N ASP A 22 -0.75 -24.93 -2.18
CA ASP A 22 -0.48 -24.52 -3.56
C ASP A 22 -1.54 -25.04 -4.54
N GLN A 23 -2.00 -26.29 -4.40
CA GLN A 23 -3.08 -26.85 -5.22
C GLN A 23 -4.42 -26.13 -5.00
N VAL A 24 -4.72 -25.77 -3.76
CA VAL A 24 -5.94 -25.03 -3.44
C VAL A 24 -5.89 -23.59 -3.97
N GLU A 25 -4.74 -22.92 -3.89
CA GLU A 25 -4.54 -21.57 -4.44
C GLU A 25 -4.59 -21.54 -5.97
N LYS A 26 -4.09 -22.59 -6.63
CA LYS A 26 -4.19 -22.75 -8.08
C LYS A 26 -5.63 -23.01 -8.55
N GLY A 27 -6.56 -23.30 -7.63
CA GLY A 27 -7.94 -23.63 -7.96
C GLY A 27 -8.13 -25.05 -8.50
N GLU A 28 -7.11 -25.91 -8.39
CA GLU A 28 -7.19 -27.33 -8.82
C GLU A 28 -8.12 -28.14 -7.93
N MET A 29 -8.31 -27.70 -6.68
CA MET A 29 -9.25 -28.30 -5.74
C MET A 29 -9.71 -27.29 -4.69
N SER A 30 -10.94 -27.47 -4.21
CA SER A 30 -11.43 -26.75 -3.04
C SER A 30 -10.80 -27.29 -1.75
N TYR A 31 -10.71 -26.46 -0.71
CA TYR A 31 -10.22 -26.91 0.60
C TYR A 31 -11.01 -28.10 1.18
N LYS A 32 -12.30 -28.23 0.85
CA LYS A 32 -13.15 -29.37 1.25
C LYS A 32 -12.75 -30.65 0.52
N GLU A 33 -12.42 -30.53 -0.75
CA GLU A 33 -11.98 -31.65 -1.59
C GLU A 33 -10.58 -32.08 -1.18
N ALA A 34 -9.68 -31.13 -0.91
CA ALA A 34 -8.36 -31.40 -0.33
C ALA A 34 -8.48 -32.19 0.99
N GLN A 35 -9.41 -31.80 1.86
CA GLN A 35 -9.64 -32.50 3.12
C GLN A 35 -10.04 -33.96 2.90
N ALA A 36 -10.99 -34.22 1.98
CA ALA A 36 -11.46 -35.57 1.68
C ALA A 36 -10.40 -36.42 0.98
N ARG A 37 -9.72 -35.85 -0.03
CA ARG A 37 -8.72 -36.53 -0.85
C ARG A 37 -7.49 -36.93 -0.05
N TYR A 38 -7.06 -36.09 0.87
CA TYR A 38 -5.89 -36.32 1.71
C TYR A 38 -6.20 -36.94 3.08
N GLY A 39 -7.48 -37.23 3.38
CA GLY A 39 -7.89 -37.84 4.65
C GLY A 39 -7.60 -36.96 5.87
N ILE A 40 -7.68 -35.64 5.73
CA ILE A 40 -7.37 -34.71 6.81
C ILE A 40 -8.52 -34.70 7.80
N GLN A 41 -8.25 -35.19 9.02
CA GLN A 41 -9.27 -35.39 10.05
C GLN A 41 -9.89 -34.08 10.57
N GLY A 42 -9.14 -32.98 10.56
CA GLY A 42 -9.61 -31.68 11.06
C GLY A 42 -10.30 -30.84 9.98
N ARG A 43 -11.59 -30.52 10.21
CA ARG A 43 -12.42 -29.74 9.27
C ARG A 43 -11.90 -28.34 8.95
N SER A 44 -11.10 -27.77 9.86
CA SER A 44 -10.50 -26.45 9.71
C SER A 44 -8.99 -26.50 9.43
N THR A 45 -8.38 -27.69 9.38
CA THR A 45 -6.92 -27.83 9.28
C THR A 45 -6.38 -27.25 7.98
N VAL A 46 -7.03 -27.53 6.85
CA VAL A 46 -6.66 -26.96 5.55
C VAL A 46 -6.82 -25.44 5.55
N LEU A 47 -7.90 -24.92 6.15
CA LEU A 47 -8.12 -23.48 6.29
C LEU A 47 -7.07 -22.79 7.19
N VAL A 48 -6.57 -23.49 8.22
CA VAL A 48 -5.47 -23.00 9.05
C VAL A 48 -4.17 -22.95 8.25
N TRP A 49 -3.89 -23.94 7.41
CA TRP A 49 -2.72 -23.92 6.53
C TRP A 49 -2.80 -22.82 5.48
N LEU A 50 -3.97 -22.60 4.87
CA LEU A 50 -4.19 -21.48 3.95
C LEU A 50 -3.95 -20.13 4.62
N ARG A 51 -4.37 -19.94 5.89
CA ARG A 51 -4.08 -18.70 6.63
C ARG A 51 -2.61 -18.52 7.01
N LYS A 52 -1.88 -19.61 7.25
CA LYS A 52 -0.49 -19.56 7.71
C LYS A 52 0.53 -19.57 6.57
N HIS A 53 0.18 -20.23 5.47
CA HIS A 53 1.09 -20.54 4.37
C HIS A 53 0.56 -20.09 3.00
N GLY A 54 -0.68 -19.60 2.94
CA GLY A 54 -1.22 -19.02 1.72
C GLY A 54 -0.61 -17.66 1.42
N ARG A 55 -0.49 -17.34 0.14
CA ARG A 55 -0.10 -16.03 -0.41
C ARG A 55 -1.28 -15.08 -0.51
N GLN A 56 -2.49 -15.61 -0.48
CA GLN A 56 -3.73 -14.83 -0.49
C GLN A 56 -4.10 -14.46 0.96
N ASP A 57 -4.41 -13.20 1.23
CA ASP A 57 -4.67 -12.71 2.60
C ASP A 57 -5.98 -13.25 3.19
N TRP A 58 -5.97 -14.49 3.67
CA TRP A 58 -7.12 -15.17 4.28
C TRP A 58 -7.47 -14.67 5.70
N SER A 59 -6.67 -13.75 6.26
CA SER A 59 -6.89 -13.13 7.59
C SER A 59 -8.12 -12.22 7.63
N GLN A 60 -8.50 -11.65 6.48
CA GLN A 60 -9.69 -10.80 6.31
C GLN A 60 -10.99 -11.54 6.67
N GLY A 61 -11.08 -12.84 6.37
CA GLY A 61 -12.29 -13.65 6.58
C GLY A 61 -12.58 -14.01 8.04
N ALA A 62 -11.56 -14.12 8.89
CA ALA A 62 -11.76 -14.36 10.33
C ALA A 62 -12.33 -13.13 11.05
N SER A 63 -12.12 -11.94 10.46
CA SER A 63 -12.69 -10.67 10.91
C SER A 63 -14.15 -10.47 10.50
N ILE A 64 -14.78 -11.40 9.73
CA ILE A 64 -16.20 -11.25 9.35
C ILE A 64 -17.13 -11.18 10.59
N ARG A 65 -16.75 -11.77 11.74
CA ARG A 65 -17.49 -11.58 13.01
C ARG A 65 -17.17 -10.28 13.75
N SER A 66 -16.08 -9.60 13.39
CA SER A 66 -15.71 -8.27 13.91
C SER A 66 -16.09 -7.13 12.94
N ALA A 67 -16.43 -7.44 11.69
CA ALA A 67 -16.68 -6.49 10.60
C ALA A 67 -18.10 -5.92 10.57
N ARG A 68 -18.83 -5.88 11.70
CA ARG A 68 -19.97 -4.97 11.85
C ARG A 68 -19.53 -3.56 12.28
N SER A 69 -18.25 -3.36 12.59
CA SER A 69 -17.62 -2.04 12.56
C SER A 69 -16.72 -1.97 11.33
N LYS A 70 -17.13 -1.16 10.35
CA LYS A 70 -16.27 -0.68 9.26
C LYS A 70 -14.90 -0.26 9.81
N PRO A 71 -13.82 -0.56 9.09
CA PRO A 71 -12.80 0.45 8.85
C PRO A 71 -12.81 0.78 7.37
N MET A 72 -13.29 1.97 7.04
CA MET A 72 -13.00 2.63 5.78
C MET A 72 -11.53 3.05 5.86
N SER A 73 -10.63 2.16 5.50
CA SER A 73 -9.22 2.46 5.25
C SER A 73 -8.56 1.16 4.79
N GLU A 74 -8.38 1.07 3.49
CA GLU A 74 -7.60 0.00 2.87
C GLU A 74 -6.19 -0.07 3.48
N PRO A 75 -5.62 -1.27 3.63
CA PRO A 75 -4.21 -1.40 3.94
C PRO A 75 -3.44 -0.82 2.75
N ASN A 76 -2.60 0.19 2.97
CA ASN A 76 -1.68 0.80 2.00
C ASN A 76 -1.25 -0.13 0.85
N LEU A 77 -2.08 -0.25 -0.18
CA LEU A 77 -1.63 -0.67 -1.49
C LEU A 77 -0.75 0.48 -1.99
N PRO A 78 0.44 0.22 -2.53
CA PRO A 78 1.20 1.27 -3.18
C PRO A 78 0.28 1.89 -4.23
N LEU A 79 -0.01 3.19 -4.09
CA LEU A 79 -0.82 3.97 -5.01
C LEU A 79 -0.46 3.57 -6.44
N THR A 80 -1.47 3.15 -7.21
CA THR A 80 -1.26 2.85 -8.62
C THR A 80 -0.58 4.07 -9.27
N PRO A 81 0.38 3.87 -10.20
CA PRO A 81 1.13 4.98 -10.79
C PRO A 81 0.20 6.05 -11.39
N GLU A 82 -0.97 5.65 -11.91
CA GLU A 82 -2.00 6.53 -12.46
C GLU A 82 -2.64 7.45 -11.41
N GLN A 83 -2.93 6.93 -10.21
CA GLN A 83 -3.48 7.74 -9.12
C GLN A 83 -2.46 8.80 -8.67
N ARG A 84 -1.18 8.46 -8.66
CA ARG A 84 -0.11 9.41 -8.30
C ARG A 84 0.06 10.51 -9.35
N ILE A 85 -0.04 10.16 -10.64
CA ILE A 85 0.01 11.13 -11.74
C ILE A 85 -1.14 12.13 -11.60
N LYS A 86 -2.37 11.65 -11.39
CA LYS A 86 -3.55 12.52 -11.24
C LYS A 86 -3.44 13.49 -10.06
N GLU A 87 -2.92 13.03 -8.93
CA GLU A 87 -2.69 13.89 -7.76
C GLU A 87 -1.65 14.98 -8.07
N LEU A 88 -0.55 14.62 -8.72
CA LEU A 88 0.50 15.56 -9.09
C LEU A 88 0.02 16.59 -10.13
N GLU A 89 -0.76 16.17 -11.13
CA GLU A 89 -1.39 17.07 -12.10
C GLU A 89 -2.30 18.09 -11.42
N GLN A 90 -3.12 17.66 -10.46
CA GLN A 90 -3.96 18.55 -9.67
C GLN A 90 -3.13 19.54 -8.84
N GLN A 91 -2.02 19.10 -8.25
CA GLN A 91 -1.11 19.98 -7.52
C GLN A 91 -0.47 21.02 -8.44
N LEU A 92 -0.07 20.63 -9.66
CA LEU A 92 0.48 21.55 -10.66
C LEU A 92 -0.55 22.61 -11.07
N GLU A 93 -1.80 22.22 -11.31
CA GLU A 93 -2.87 23.16 -11.67
C GLU A 93 -3.13 24.18 -10.54
N VAL A 94 -3.21 23.71 -9.30
CA VAL A 94 -3.39 24.60 -8.14
C VAL A 94 -2.21 25.55 -7.98
N MET A 95 -0.97 25.09 -8.21
CA MET A 95 0.22 25.93 -8.15
C MET A 95 0.27 26.95 -9.29
N SER A 96 -0.11 26.57 -10.51
CA SER A 96 -0.14 27.48 -11.65
C SER A 96 -1.20 28.56 -11.48
N GLN A 97 -2.39 28.20 -11.00
CA GLN A 97 -3.45 29.17 -10.68
C GLN A 97 -3.01 30.15 -9.59
N LYS A 98 -2.36 29.66 -8.53
CA LYS A 98 -1.79 30.53 -7.48
C LYS A 98 -0.73 31.48 -8.04
N ALA A 99 0.16 31.00 -8.91
CA ALA A 99 1.19 31.84 -9.53
C ALA A 99 0.59 32.96 -10.40
N GLN A 100 -0.39 32.62 -11.26
CA GLN A 100 -1.11 33.60 -12.09
C GLN A 100 -1.85 34.63 -11.21
N PHE A 101 -2.47 34.19 -10.13
CA PHE A 101 -3.12 35.08 -9.17
C PHE A 101 -2.11 36.05 -8.53
N PHE A 102 -0.96 35.57 -8.06
CA PHE A 102 0.08 36.43 -7.50
C PHE A 102 0.63 37.42 -8.52
N GLU A 103 0.80 36.99 -9.77
CA GLU A 103 1.22 37.86 -10.87
C GLU A 103 0.19 38.98 -11.10
N ALA A 104 -1.09 38.64 -11.16
CA ALA A 104 -2.16 39.62 -11.32
C ALA A 104 -2.18 40.64 -10.17
N VAL A 105 -2.07 40.18 -8.92
CA VAL A 105 -1.99 41.04 -7.73
C VAL A 105 -0.76 41.96 -7.80
N VAL A 106 0.41 41.44 -8.20
CA VAL A 106 1.62 42.25 -8.37
C VAL A 106 1.44 43.29 -9.48
N ASN A 107 0.76 42.95 -10.58
CA ASN A 107 0.50 43.90 -11.67
C ASN A 107 -0.44 45.02 -11.22
N VAL A 108 -1.51 44.71 -10.47
CA VAL A 108 -2.39 45.72 -9.86
C VAL A 108 -1.61 46.64 -8.92
N LEU A 109 -0.76 46.08 -8.05
CA LEU A 109 0.07 46.88 -7.13
C LEU A 109 1.06 47.80 -7.85
N LYS A 110 1.62 47.37 -8.98
CA LYS A 110 2.51 48.20 -9.81
C LYS A 110 1.74 49.30 -10.53
N ASN A 111 0.60 48.96 -11.13
CA ASN A 111 -0.16 49.87 -11.98
C ASN A 111 -0.95 50.92 -11.18
N ASP A 112 -1.61 50.51 -10.10
CA ASP A 112 -2.54 51.37 -9.36
C ASP A 112 -1.89 52.06 -8.16
N TYR A 113 -0.84 51.45 -7.58
CA TYR A 113 -0.19 51.95 -6.36
C TYR A 113 1.30 52.29 -6.54
N GLY A 114 1.88 52.07 -7.72
CA GLY A 114 3.29 52.39 -8.01
C GLY A 114 4.31 51.62 -7.15
N VAL A 115 3.91 50.53 -6.48
CA VAL A 115 4.77 49.78 -5.57
C VAL A 115 5.72 48.89 -6.40
N SER A 116 6.98 49.31 -6.50
CA SER A 116 8.03 48.50 -7.11
C SER A 116 8.44 47.36 -6.16
N VAL A 117 7.89 46.17 -6.39
CA VAL A 117 8.33 44.94 -5.71
C VAL A 117 9.69 44.54 -6.26
N VAL A 118 10.74 45.22 -5.79
CA VAL A 118 12.13 44.89 -6.12
C VAL A 118 12.50 43.62 -5.36
N LYS A 119 12.77 42.52 -6.09
CA LYS A 119 13.41 41.33 -5.52
C LYS A 119 14.74 41.77 -4.90
N LYS A 120 14.88 41.59 -3.58
CA LYS A 120 16.08 41.98 -2.81
C LYS A 120 17.32 41.43 -3.53
N ARG A 121 18.25 42.30 -3.95
CA ARG A 121 19.48 41.90 -4.64
C ARG A 121 20.25 40.93 -3.74
N PRO A 122 20.74 39.77 -4.25
CA PRO A 122 21.59 38.90 -3.45
C PRO A 122 22.81 39.72 -2.99
N GLY A 123 23.02 39.77 -1.68
CA GLY A 123 24.04 40.62 -1.06
C GLY A 123 25.41 40.34 -1.67
N LYS A 124 26.13 41.40 -2.05
CA LYS A 124 27.52 41.30 -2.51
C LYS A 124 28.34 40.69 -1.35
N SER A 125 28.94 39.52 -1.59
CA SER A 125 29.91 38.93 -0.66
C SER A 125 31.03 39.93 -0.39
N SER A 126 31.27 40.23 0.89
CA SER A 126 32.37 41.08 1.35
C SER A 126 33.70 40.52 0.86
N ARG A 127 34.49 41.32 0.13
CA ARG A 127 35.83 40.95 -0.36
C ARG A 127 36.77 40.83 0.85
N LYS A 128 37.30 39.62 1.06
CA LYS A 128 38.39 39.33 1.99
C LYS A 128 39.62 40.15 1.59
N GLY A 129 40.06 41.05 2.46
CA GLY A 129 41.26 41.87 2.27
C GLY A 129 42.50 40.97 2.10
N LYS A 130 43.27 41.20 1.03
CA LYS A 130 44.59 40.60 0.86
C LYS A 130 45.56 41.38 1.73
N SER A 131 46.11 40.70 2.74
CA SER A 131 47.30 41.12 3.47
C SER A 131 48.46 41.22 2.48
N GLN A 132 49.07 42.40 2.34
CA GLN A 132 50.37 42.53 1.68
C GLN A 132 51.48 42.50 2.73
N ARG A 133 52.54 41.82 2.33
CA ARG A 133 53.76 41.52 3.06
C ARG A 133 54.87 42.46 2.61
#